data_AF-A0A6I4YYE1-F1
#
_entry.id   AF-A0A6I4YYE1-F1
#
_cell.length_a   1.000
_cell.length_b   1.000
_cell.length_c   1.000
_cell.angle_alpha   90.00
_cell.angle_beta   90.00
_cell.angle_gamma   90.00
#
_symmetry.space_group_name_H-M   'P 1'
#
loop_
_entity.id
_entity.type
_entity.pdbx_description
1 polymer ?
#
loop_
_entity_poly.entity_id
_entity_poly.type
_entity_poly.pdbx_seq_one_letter_code
_entity_poly.pdbx_strand_id
1 'polypeptide(L)'
;MLFGMTGCAVPELQRHSVLQSMVGQSSVEVLRRFGVPTRNYQTQGHTFLSYIHTQENFSPGTWGGDWGGYGYGYGWGPGLGAWGGGMPPMYSTSTCQTTFELVNDRVTSWSLRGDGC
;
A
#
# COMPACT_ATOMS: atom_id res chain seq x y z
N MET A 1 24.61 13.52 2.43
CA MET A 1 23.59 13.15 1.42
C MET A 1 22.66 12.14 2.06
N LEU A 2 21.47 12.57 2.48
CA LEU A 2 20.44 11.66 3.01
C LEU A 2 19.79 10.95 1.80
N PHE A 3 19.93 9.64 1.75
CA PHE A 3 19.23 8.78 0.81
C PHE A 3 17.80 8.60 1.34
N GLY A 4 16.88 9.47 0.89
CA GLY A 4 15.46 9.36 1.19
C GLY A 4 14.87 8.16 0.47
N MET A 5 14.87 6.99 1.11
CA MET A 5 14.06 5.87 0.65
C MET A 5 12.59 6.27 0.85
N THR A 6 11.91 6.57 -0.25
CA THR A 6 10.44 6.61 -0.31
C THR A 6 9.94 5.18 -0.12
N GLY A 7 9.96 4.69 1.12
CA GLY A 7 9.26 3.47 1.50
C GLY A 7 7.77 3.72 1.28
N CYS A 8 7.11 2.84 0.53
CA CYS A 8 5.65 2.81 0.48
C CYS A 8 5.14 2.93 1.92
N ALA A 9 4.31 3.93 2.18
CA ALA A 9 3.76 4.16 3.51
C ALA A 9 2.84 2.98 3.84
N VAL A 10 3.39 1.96 4.50
CA VAL A 10 2.59 0.84 5.01
C VAL A 10 1.59 1.43 5.98
N PRO A 11 0.28 1.23 5.77
CA PRO A 11 -0.73 1.76 6.66
C PRO A 11 -0.46 1.36 8.10
N GLU A 12 -0.70 2.30 9.02
CA GLU A 12 -0.41 2.15 10.44
C GLU A 12 -0.96 0.83 11.02
N LEU A 13 -2.13 0.39 10.55
CA LEU A 13 -2.78 -0.84 10.98
C LEU A 13 -2.10 -2.13 10.51
N GLN A 14 -1.37 -2.11 9.39
CA GLN A 14 -0.66 -3.27 8.84
C GLN A 14 0.80 -3.34 9.31
N ARG A 15 1.22 -2.41 10.17
CA ARG A 15 2.56 -2.44 10.76
C ARG A 15 2.74 -3.70 11.61
N HIS A 16 3.85 -4.40 11.41
CA HIS A 16 4.15 -5.65 12.14
C HIS A 16 4.06 -5.51 13.66
N SER A 17 4.48 -4.38 14.23
CA SER A 17 4.39 -4.14 15.68
C SER A 17 2.94 -4.06 16.18
N VAL A 18 2.03 -3.48 15.39
CA VAL A 18 0.60 -3.41 15.71
C VAL A 18 -0.01 -4.81 15.61
N LEU A 19 0.27 -5.54 14.53
CA LEU A 19 -0.23 -6.92 14.35
C LEU A 19 0.28 -7.85 15.46
N GLN A 20 1.56 -7.73 15.82
CA GLN A 20 2.15 -8.51 16.88
C GLN A 20 1.56 -8.16 18.25
N SER A 21 1.19 -6.90 18.49
CA SER A 21 0.50 -6.49 19.72
C SER A 21 -0.91 -7.08 19.86
N MET A 22 -1.50 -7.56 18.75
CA MET A 22 -2.81 -8.21 18.77
C MET A 22 -2.75 -9.68 19.19
N VAL A 23 -1.59 -10.32 19.17
CA VAL A 23 -1.45 -11.71 19.62
C VAL A 23 -1.84 -11.81 21.10
N GLY A 24 -2.77 -12.71 21.42
CA GLY A 24 -3.33 -12.90 22.75
C GLY A 24 -4.55 -12.02 23.08
N GLN A 25 -4.86 -11.01 22.26
CA GLN A 25 -6.06 -10.16 22.42
C GLN A 25 -7.33 -10.93 22.06
N SER A 26 -8.48 -10.43 22.53
CA SER A 26 -9.78 -11.02 22.19
C SER A 26 -10.26 -10.61 20.80
N SER A 27 -11.20 -11.37 20.22
CA SER A 27 -11.83 -11.01 18.94
C SER A 27 -12.48 -9.63 18.97
N VAL A 28 -13.06 -9.24 20.11
CA VAL A 28 -13.69 -7.94 20.31
C VAL A 28 -12.68 -6.80 20.15
N GLU A 29 -11.46 -6.97 20.67
CA GLU A 29 -10.42 -5.95 20.54
C GLU A 29 -9.92 -5.83 19.09
N VAL A 30 -9.79 -6.96 18.38
CA VAL A 30 -9.50 -6.96 16.95
C VAL A 30 -10.58 -6.20 16.17
N LEU A 31 -11.85 -6.50 16.43
CA LEU A 31 -12.98 -5.84 15.79
C LEU A 31 -13.05 -4.34 16.11
N ARG A 32 -12.71 -3.93 17.34
CA ARG A 32 -12.68 -2.51 17.72
C ARG A 32 -11.60 -1.73 16.98
N ARG A 33 -10.45 -2.36 16.74
CA ARG A 33 -9.27 -1.69 16.17
C ARG A 33 -9.22 -1.76 14.65
N PHE A 34 -9.61 -2.89 14.07
CA PHE A 34 -9.59 -3.14 12.62
C PHE A 34 -10.97 -3.02 11.96
N GLY A 35 -12.05 -2.98 12.75
CA GLY A 35 -13.41 -2.97 12.24
C GLY A 35 -13.91 -4.36 11.87
N VAL A 36 -15.01 -4.40 11.12
CA VAL A 36 -15.63 -5.64 10.64
C VAL A 36 -14.76 -6.27 9.54
N PRO A 37 -14.42 -7.56 9.64
CA PRO A 37 -13.60 -8.24 8.64
C PRO A 37 -14.32 -8.32 7.29
N THR A 38 -13.55 -8.24 6.21
CA THR A 38 -14.07 -8.44 4.85
C THR A 38 -14.52 -9.88 4.64
N ARG A 39 -13.79 -10.83 5.24
CA ARG A 39 -14.13 -12.26 5.22
C ARG A 39 -13.87 -12.88 6.58
N ASN A 40 -14.75 -13.78 6.98
CA ASN A 40 -14.51 -14.66 8.12
C ASN A 40 -14.61 -16.12 7.66
N TYR A 41 -13.88 -17.00 8.32
CA TYR A 41 -13.97 -18.44 8.09
C TYR A 41 -13.73 -19.18 9.40
N GLN A 42 -14.55 -20.17 9.73
CA GLN A 42 -14.42 -20.93 10.96
C GLN A 42 -14.27 -22.41 10.63
N THR A 43 -13.23 -23.04 11.18
CA THR A 43 -12.96 -24.46 10.97
C THR A 43 -12.20 -25.06 12.15
N GLN A 44 -12.57 -26.26 12.58
CA GLN A 44 -11.86 -27.01 13.64
C GLN A 44 -11.61 -26.21 14.95
N GLY A 45 -12.48 -25.26 15.29
CA GLY A 45 -12.31 -24.40 16.47
C GLY A 45 -11.41 -23.17 16.26
N HIS A 46 -10.89 -22.98 15.04
CA HIS A 46 -10.15 -21.80 14.61
C HIS A 46 -11.08 -20.86 13.85
N THR A 47 -10.99 -19.57 14.14
CA THR A 47 -11.68 -18.50 13.43
C THR A 47 -10.65 -17.64 12.72
N PHE A 48 -10.77 -17.50 11.42
CA PHE A 48 -9.92 -16.68 10.58
C PHE A 48 -10.67 -15.40 10.21
N LEU A 49 -10.12 -14.25 10.58
CA LEU A 49 -10.65 -12.92 10.24
C LEU A 49 -9.72 -12.26 9.23
N SER A 50 -10.22 -12.00 8.02
CA SER A 50 -9.44 -11.44 6.92
C SER A 50 -9.89 -10.02 6.57
N TYR A 51 -8.91 -9.12 6.50
CA TYR A 51 -9.03 -7.71 6.21
C TYR A 51 -8.26 -7.40 4.93
N ILE A 52 -8.95 -6.91 3.91
CA ILE A 52 -8.35 -6.59 2.62
C ILE A 52 -8.27 -5.07 2.48
N HIS A 53 -7.07 -4.56 2.26
CA HIS A 53 -6.81 -3.16 2.00
C HIS A 53 -6.21 -2.99 0.61
N THR A 54 -6.89 -2.24 -0.25
CA THR A 54 -6.44 -1.96 -1.61
C THR A 54 -6.05 -0.49 -1.70
N GLN A 55 -4.83 -0.23 -2.16
CA GLN A 55 -4.32 1.11 -2.43
C GLN A 55 -4.12 1.29 -3.93
N GLU A 56 -4.57 2.43 -4.44
CA GLU A 56 -4.32 2.84 -5.82
C GLU A 56 -3.28 3.96 -5.79
N ASN A 57 -2.08 3.66 -6.28
CA ASN A 57 -1.03 4.65 -6.45
C ASN A 57 -1.12 5.22 -7.86
N PHE A 58 -1.48 6.50 -7.96
CA PHE A 58 -1.41 7.26 -9.19
C PHE A 58 0.00 7.85 -9.32
N SER A 59 0.75 7.39 -10.33
CA SER A 59 2.01 8.03 -10.72
C SER A 59 1.69 9.03 -11.83
N PRO A 60 1.73 10.36 -11.55
CA PRO A 60 1.60 11.35 -12.60
C PRO A 60 2.78 11.19 -13.56
N GLY A 61 2.47 11.00 -14.83
CA GLY A 61 3.48 10.90 -15.87
C GLY A 61 4.35 12.14 -15.89
N THR A 62 5.67 11.97 -15.95
CA THR A 62 6.60 13.08 -16.13
C THR A 62 6.76 13.32 -17.62
N TRP A 63 6.36 14.50 -18.08
CA TRP A 63 6.60 14.97 -19.44
C TRP A 63 7.87 15.79 -19.35
N GLY A 64 8.89 15.42 -20.14
CA GLY A 64 10.18 16.11 -20.14
C GLY A 64 9.98 17.63 -20.27
N GLY A 65 10.34 18.35 -19.21
CA GLY A 65 10.07 19.77 -19.09
C GLY A 65 10.35 20.26 -17.68
N ASP A 66 11.58 20.03 -17.20
CA ASP A 66 12.15 20.88 -16.17
C ASP A 66 12.21 22.30 -16.74
N TRP A 67 11.18 23.10 -16.43
CA TRP A 67 11.19 24.54 -16.65
C TRP A 67 11.11 25.22 -15.29
N GLY A 68 12.07 24.87 -14.43
CA GLY A 68 12.78 25.90 -13.69
C GLY A 68 13.71 26.63 -14.66
N GLY A 69 13.23 27.68 -15.32
CA GLY A 69 14.10 28.43 -16.22
C GLY A 69 13.42 29.59 -16.92
N TYR A 70 13.60 30.80 -16.40
CA TYR A 70 13.50 32.02 -17.19
C TYR A 70 14.35 31.85 -18.46
N GLY A 71 13.73 31.75 -19.64
CA GLY A 71 14.47 31.53 -20.88
C GLY A 71 13.67 31.95 -22.10
N TYR A 72 13.66 33.26 -22.37
CA TYR A 72 13.31 33.81 -23.68
C TYR A 72 14.18 33.12 -24.75
N GLY A 73 13.57 32.32 -25.63
CA GLY A 73 14.30 31.58 -26.65
C GLY A 73 13.46 31.32 -27.88
N TYR A 74 13.31 32.35 -28.72
CA TYR A 74 12.88 32.21 -30.10
C TYR A 74 13.80 31.20 -30.83
N GLY A 75 13.26 30.07 -31.25
CA GLY A 75 14.02 29.02 -31.92
C GLY A 75 13.22 28.32 -33.01
N TRP A 76 13.19 28.94 -34.19
CA TRP A 76 12.75 28.32 -35.43
C TRP A 76 13.77 27.24 -35.84
N GLY A 77 13.34 25.97 -35.96
CA GLY A 77 14.20 24.91 -36.48
C GLY A 77 13.44 23.62 -36.82
N PRO A 78 13.57 23.08 -38.04
CA PRO A 78 12.98 21.79 -38.42
C PRO A 78 13.88 20.67 -37.89
N GLY A 79 13.76 20.37 -36.59
CA GLY A 79 14.60 19.39 -35.90
C GLY A 79 13.79 18.21 -35.38
N LEU A 80 13.83 17.09 -36.13
CA LEU A 80 13.76 15.71 -35.63
C LEU A 80 12.95 15.47 -34.33
N GLY A 81 11.63 15.33 -34.47
CA GLY A 81 10.71 14.97 -33.39
C GLY A 81 10.84 13.52 -32.93
N ALA A 82 11.86 13.20 -32.13
CA ALA A 82 12.07 11.83 -31.64
C ALA A 82 12.57 11.68 -30.19
N TRP A 83 12.69 12.75 -29.39
CA TRP A 83 13.30 12.63 -28.04
C TRP A 83 12.65 13.54 -26.99
N GLY A 84 11.32 13.68 -27.01
CA GLY A 84 10.54 14.21 -25.89
C GLY A 84 10.14 13.09 -24.95
N GLY A 85 11.12 12.51 -24.23
CA GLY A 85 10.93 11.37 -23.35
C GLY A 85 10.11 11.74 -22.12
N GLY A 86 8.79 11.60 -22.21
CA GLY A 86 7.89 11.66 -21.08
C GLY A 86 7.32 10.28 -20.75
N MET A 87 7.35 9.89 -19.47
CA MET A 87 6.66 8.68 -19.01
C MET A 87 5.15 8.97 -18.95
N PRO A 88 4.29 8.11 -19.54
CA PRO A 88 2.84 8.26 -19.40
C PRO A 88 2.42 8.05 -17.93
N PRO A 89 1.30 8.65 -17.49
CA PRO A 89 0.75 8.39 -16.17
C PRO A 89 0.41 6.90 -16.02
N MET A 90 0.80 6.32 -14.88
CA MET A 90 0.58 4.90 -14.59
C MET A 90 -0.23 4.77 -13.30
N TYR A 91 -1.24 3.90 -13.34
CA TYR A 91 -1.98 3.46 -12.15
C TYR A 91 -1.38 2.14 -11.69
N SER A 92 -0.89 2.10 -10.46
CA SER A 92 -0.42 0.87 -9.81
C SER A 92 -1.32 0.56 -8.63
N THR A 93 -2.10 -0.51 -8.72
CA THR A 93 -2.95 -0.98 -7.62
C THR A 93 -2.18 -2.00 -6.80
N SER A 94 -2.01 -1.74 -5.51
CA SER A 94 -1.36 -2.66 -4.56
C SER A 94 -2.40 -3.15 -3.56
N THR A 95 -2.42 -4.45 -3.28
CA THR A 95 -3.36 -5.05 -2.32
C THR A 95 -2.60 -5.66 -1.15
N CYS A 96 -3.06 -5.38 0.06
CA CYS A 96 -2.58 -5.99 1.29
C CYS A 96 -3.73 -6.70 2.02
N GLN A 97 -3.57 -7.99 2.26
CA GLN A 97 -4.50 -8.79 3.06
C GLN A 97 -3.87 -9.15 4.40
N THR A 98 -4.51 -8.73 5.49
CA THR A 98 -4.17 -9.16 6.85
C THR A 98 -5.15 -10.23 7.30
N THR A 99 -4.66 -11.38 7.77
CA THR A 99 -5.51 -12.45 8.30
C THR A 99 -5.09 -12.78 9.73
N PHE A 100 -6.03 -12.64 10.67
CA PHE A 100 -5.88 -13.06 12.06
C PHE A 100 -6.47 -14.44 12.25
N GLU A 101 -5.76 -15.30 12.96
CA GLU A 101 -6.26 -16.58 13.42
C GLU A 101 -6.60 -16.47 14.91
N LEU A 102 -7.79 -16.95 15.27
CA LEU A 102 -8.29 -16.94 16.63
C LEU A 102 -8.66 -18.35 17.06
N VAL A 103 -8.31 -18.69 18.29
CA VAL A 103 -8.70 -19.94 18.95
C VAL A 103 -9.24 -19.59 20.33
N ASN A 104 -10.41 -20.12 20.69
CA ASN A 104 -11.10 -19.78 21.94
C ASN A 104 -11.22 -18.25 22.16
N ASP A 105 -11.62 -17.55 21.10
CA ASP A 105 -11.82 -16.09 21.09
C ASP A 105 -10.55 -15.24 21.30
N ARG A 106 -9.35 -15.85 21.19
CA ARG A 106 -8.06 -15.15 21.31
C ARG A 106 -7.24 -15.28 20.05
N VAL A 107 -6.56 -14.20 19.66
CA VAL A 107 -5.64 -14.21 18.53
C VAL A 107 -4.44 -15.09 18.84
N THR A 108 -4.21 -16.12 18.05
CA THR A 108 -3.06 -17.03 18.16
C THR A 108 -1.96 -16.67 17.16
N SER A 109 -2.35 -16.25 15.96
CA SER A 109 -1.42 -15.92 14.88
C SER A 109 -1.98 -14.82 13.98
N TRP A 110 -1.11 -14.24 13.17
CA TRP A 110 -1.47 -13.31 12.10
C TRP A 110 -0.60 -13.57 10.88
N SER A 111 -1.11 -13.22 9.71
CA SER A 111 -0.37 -13.28 8.45
C SER A 111 -0.72 -12.12 7.54
N LEU A 112 0.26 -11.72 6.73
CA LEU A 112 0.11 -10.73 5.67
C LEU A 112 0.30 -11.39 4.31
N ARG A 113 -0.49 -10.97 3.33
CA ARG A 113 -0.40 -11.46 1.96
C ARG A 113 -0.71 -10.35 0.96
N GLY A 114 0.14 -10.20 -0.05
CA GLY A 114 -0.03 -9.25 -1.15
C GLY A 114 1.12 -8.25 -1.24
N ASP A 115 1.13 -7.47 -2.31
CA ASP A 115 2.25 -6.58 -2.67
C ASP A 115 2.13 -5.16 -2.06
N GLY A 116 1.02 -4.89 -1.36
CA GLY A 116 0.78 -3.64 -0.63
C GLY A 116 1.08 -3.71 0.87
N CYS A 117 1.64 -4.84 1.33
CA CYS A 117 2.20 -5.04 2.66
C CYS A 117 3.73 -5.01 2.54
#